data_AF-A0A840Q678-F1
#
_entry.id   AF-A0A840Q678-F1
#
_cell.length_a   1.000
_cell.length_b   1.000
_cell.length_c   1.000
_cell.angle_alpha   90.00
_cell.angle_beta   90.00
_cell.angle_gamma   90.00
#
_symmetry.space_group_name_H-M   'P 1'
#
loop_
_entity.id
_entity.type
_entity.pdbx_description
1 polymer ?
#
loop_
_entity_poly.entity_id
_entity_poly.type
_entity_poly.pdbx_seq_one_letter_code
_entity_poly.pdbx_strand_id
1 'polypeptide(L)' 'MREMVDVPVTADLPIRVRALSVADLVEIRFGKAFPVSLPADRAALCTLGSMPGIRTDELTADERSERA' A
#
# COMPACT_ATOMS: atom_id res chain seq x y z
N MET A 1 -2.19 24.53 7.62
CA MET A 1 -1.78 23.42 8.51
C MET A 1 -1.57 22.21 7.61
N ARG A 2 -0.35 21.65 7.53
CA ARG A 2 -0.13 20.37 6.85
C ARG A 2 -0.35 19.30 7.91
N GLU A 3 -1.53 18.69 7.88
CA GLU A 3 -1.81 17.51 8.70
C GLU A 3 -0.94 16.37 8.16
N MET A 4 0.10 16.00 8.90
CA MET A 4 0.97 14.87 8.59
C MET A 4 0.42 13.66 9.34
N VAL A 5 0.25 12.54 8.64
CA VAL A 5 -0.20 11.28 9.24
C VAL A 5 0.97 10.32 9.26
N ASP A 6 1.47 10.02 10.46
CA ASP A 6 2.49 9.01 10.68
C ASP A 6 1.84 7.64 10.89
N VAL A 7 2.22 6.67 10.06
CA VAL A 7 1.74 5.29 10.17
C VAL A 7 2.89 4.40 10.63
N PRO A 8 2.86 3.85 11.85
CA PRO A 8 3.88 2.93 12.32
C PRO A 8 3.75 1.60 11.57
N VAL A 9 4.75 1.26 10.76
CA VAL A 9 4.84 -0.02 10.06
C VAL A 9 5.56 -1.02 10.95
N THR A 10 4.84 -2.05 11.42
CA THR A 10 5.39 -3.15 12.22
C THR A 10 5.36 -4.46 11.43
N ALA A 11 6.13 -5.46 11.86
CA ALA A 11 6.24 -6.74 11.15
C ALA A 11 4.88 -7.46 10.99
N ASP A 12 3.94 -7.26 11.90
CA ASP A 12 2.60 -7.87 11.86
C ASP A 12 1.54 -6.97 11.20
N LEU A 13 1.92 -5.76 10.74
CA LEU A 13 0.99 -4.85 10.09
C LEU A 13 0.72 -5.34 8.67
N PRO A 14 -0.53 -5.72 8.34
CA PRO A 14 -0.82 -6.17 6.98
C PRO A 14 -0.67 -5.02 6.00
N ILE A 15 0.13 -5.22 4.97
CA ILE A 15 0.28 -4.30 3.84
C ILE A 15 -0.31 -4.97 2.60
N ARG A 16 -1.18 -4.28 1.89
CA ARG A 16 -1.73 -4.76 0.61
C ARG A 16 -1.48 -3.73 -0.48
N VAL A 17 -1.20 -4.19 -1.68
CA VAL A 17 -1.00 -3.33 -2.84
C VAL A 17 -1.98 -3.73 -3.93
N ARG A 18 -2.66 -2.73 -4.50
CA ARG A 18 -3.61 -2.91 -5.60
C ARG A 18 -3.24 -2.00 -6.75
N ALA A 19 -3.14 -2.54 -7.96
CA ALA A 19 -2.99 -1.70 -9.15
C ALA A 19 -4.27 -0.90 -9.41
N LEU A 20 -4.13 0.38 -9.71
CA LEU A 20 -5.23 1.23 -10.16
C LEU A 20 -5.27 1.20 -11.69
N SER A 21 -6.47 1.31 -12.27
CA SER A 21 -6.69 1.25 -13.72
C SER A 21 -6.21 2.49 -14.49
N VAL A 22 -5.57 3.43 -13.80
CA VAL A 22 -5.23 4.77 -14.29
C VAL A 22 -3.78 5.10 -13.93
N ALA A 23 -3.07 5.67 -14.91
CA ALA A 23 -1.78 6.36 -14.75
C ALA A 23 -0.65 5.56 -14.05
N ASP A 24 -0.59 4.25 -14.26
CA ASP A 24 0.40 3.34 -13.64
C ASP A 24 0.51 3.50 -12.11
N LEU A 25 -0.62 3.81 -11.49
CA LEU A 25 -0.72 4.00 -10.04
C LEU A 25 -1.05 2.70 -9.34
N VAL A 26 -0.69 2.67 -8.07
CA VAL A 26 -1.00 1.60 -7.12
C VAL A 26 -1.57 2.22 -5.85
N GLU A 27 -2.52 1.54 -5.24
CA GLU A 27 -3.01 1.84 -3.90
C GLU A 27 -2.29 0.93 -2.90
N ILE A 28 -1.60 1.52 -1.93
CA ILE A 28 -0.97 0.82 -0.80
C ILE A 28 -1.87 0.97 0.41
N ARG A 29 -2.30 -0.15 1.01
CA ARG A 29 -3.21 -0.19 2.16
C ARG A 29 -2.49 -0.74 3.39
N PHE A 30 -2.48 0.02 4.47
CA PHE A 30 -1.87 -0.34 5.74
C PHE A 30 -2.93 -0.68 6.79
N GLY A 31 -2.98 -1.92 7.28
CA GLY A 31 -3.87 -2.33 8.38
C GLY A 31 -5.11 -3.13 7.97
N LYS A 32 -5.92 -3.53 8.97
CA LYS A 32 -7.09 -4.42 8.80
C LYS A 32 -8.43 -3.68 8.74
N ALA A 33 -8.84 -3.06 9.85
CA ALA A 33 -10.21 -2.54 10.03
C ALA A 33 -10.41 -1.10 9.52
N PHE A 34 -9.37 -0.27 9.57
CA PHE A 34 -9.36 1.12 9.09
C PHE A 34 -8.05 1.40 8.36
N PRO A 35 -7.89 0.88 7.14
CA PRO A 35 -6.61 0.97 6.46
C PRO A 35 -6.33 2.39 5.98
N VAL A 36 -5.09 2.85 6.16
CA VAL A 36 -4.60 4.04 5.48
C VAL A 36 -4.30 3.64 4.03
N SER A 37 -4.95 4.31 3.08
CA SER A 37 -4.72 4.13 1.64
C SER A 37 -3.81 5.23 1.10
N LEU A 38 -2.71 4.84 0.47
CA LEU A 38 -1.77 5.74 -0.19
C LEU A 38 -1.70 5.40 -1.69
N PRO A 39 -2.23 6.26 -2.59
CA PRO A 39 -1.96 6.14 -4.01
C PRO A 39 -0.50 6.55 -4.29
N ALA A 40 0.22 5.70 -4.99
CA ALA A 40 1.61 5.91 -5.36
C ALA A 40 1.86 5.45 -6.80
N ASP A 41 2.91 5.96 -7.43
CA ASP A 41 3.39 5.45 -8.70
C ASP A 41 3.94 4.02 -8.54
N ARG A 42 3.75 3.15 -9.53
CA ARG A 42 4.27 1.77 -9.48
C ARG A 42 5.79 1.72 -9.26
N ALA A 43 6.56 2.68 -9.79
CA ALA A 43 7.99 2.75 -9.55
C ALA A 43 8.34 3.03 -8.08
N ALA A 44 7.47 3.71 -7.34
CA ALA A 44 7.68 3.98 -5.91
C ALA A 44 7.60 2.71 -5.06
N LEU A 45 6.91 1.65 -5.50
CA LEU A 45 6.89 0.36 -4.82
C LEU A 45 8.26 -0.30 -4.78
N CYS A 46 9.06 -0.16 -5.85
CA CYS A 46 10.41 -0.72 -5.90
C CYS A 46 11.29 -0.09 -4.82
N THR A 47 11.15 1.22 -4.61
CA THR A 47 11.84 1.93 -3.53
C THR A 47 11.35 1.45 -2.16
N LEU A 48 10.04 1.26 -1.99
CA LEU A 48 9.47 0.80 -0.72
C LEU A 48 9.91 -0.63 -0.37
N GLY A 49 9.91 -1.55 -1.35
CA GLY A 49 10.37 -2.93 -1.17
C GLY A 49 11.87 -3.08 -0.97
N SER A 50 12.66 -2.05 -1.31
CA SER A 50 14.09 -2.00 -1.01
C SER A 50 14.39 -1.58 0.44
N MET A 51 13.39 -1.09 1.19
CA MET A 51 13.58 -0.68 2.58
C MET A 51 13.67 -1.89 3.52
N PRO A 52 14.66 -1.91 4.43
CA PRO A 52 14.80 -3.00 5.39
C PRO A 52 13.56 -3.09 6.29
N GLY A 53 12.95 -4.28 6.32
CA GLY A 53 11.73 -4.57 7.10
C GLY A 53 10.45 -4.69 6.28
N ILE A 54 10.46 -4.34 5.00
CA ILE A 54 9.31 -4.54 4.08
C ILE A 54 9.62 -5.71 3.15
N ARG A 55 8.88 -6.82 3.26
CA ARG A 55 8.97 -7.95 2.32
C ARG A 55 7.89 -7.84 1.25
N THR A 56 8.30 -7.89 -0.01
CA THR A 56 7.42 -7.76 -1.19
C THR A 56 6.49 -8.96 -1.38
N ASP A 57 6.81 -10.11 -0.76
CA ASP A 57 6.08 -11.38 -0.91
C ASP A 57 4.66 -11.35 -0.31
N GLU A 58 4.36 -10.36 0.53
CA GLU A 58 3.04 -10.17 1.17
C GLU A 58 2.11 -9.24 0.38
N LEU A 59 2.60 -8.64 -0.71
CA LEU A 59 1.84 -7.76 -1.59
C LEU A 59 1.01 -8.57 -2.59
N THR A 60 0.15 -9.46 -2.11
CA THR A 60 -0.80 -10.17 -2.98
C THR A 60 -1.88 -9.21 -3.43
N ALA A 61 -2.02 -9.04 -4.75
CA ALA A 61 -3.08 -8.27 -5.37
C ALA A 61 -4.44 -8.89 -5.04
N ASP A 62 -5.21 -8.23 -4.18
CA ASP A 62 -6.61 -8.59 -3.95
C ASP A 62 -7.45 -7.90 -5.05
N GLU A 63 -7.80 -8.67 -6.08
CA GLU A 63 -8.57 -8.21 -7.25
C GLU A 63 -10.08 -8.08 -6.98
N ARG A 64 -10.51 -7.86 -5.73
CA ARG A 64 -11.93 -7.59 -5.44
C ARG A 64 -12.15 -6.16 -4.97
N SER A 65 -12.48 -5.29 -5.91
CA SER A 65 -13.60 -4.36 -5.72
C SER A 65 -13.91 -3.60 -7.00
N GLU A 66 -14.79 -4.18 -7.79
CA GLU A 66 -15.71 -3.45 -8.67
C GLU A 66 -17.06 -4.19 -8.56
N ARG A 67 -17.85 -3.85 -7.54
CA ARG A 67 -19.31 -3.97 -7.46
C ARG A 67 -19.79 -3.33 -6.15
N ALA A 68 -20.00 -2.02 -6.18
CA ALA A 68 -21.00 -1.30 -5.40
C ALA A 68 -21.16 0.09 -6.00
#